data_AF-A0A1W2DPX7-F1
#
_entry.id   AF-A0A1W2DPX7-F1
#
_cell.length_a   1.000
_cell.length_b   1.000
_cell.length_c   1.000
_cell.angle_alpha   90.00
_cell.angle_beta   90.00
_cell.angle_gamma   90.00
#
_symmetry.space_group_name_H-M   'P 1'
#
loop_
_entity.id
_entity.type
_entity.pdbx_description
1 polymer ?
#
loop_
_entity_poly.entity_id
_entity_poly.type
_entity_poly.pdbx_seq_one_letter_code
_entity_poly.pdbx_strand_id
1 'polypeptide(L)' 'MVIELQTMNDAINQICLLKTTMAKRGYTEEEVASFTHNIIGHKSIDELNIHECDDLICYLDIYLSFDKKLRA' A
#
# COMPACT_ATOMS: atom_id res chain seq x y z
N MET A 1 -9.53 -20.92 -12.69
CA MET A 1 -9.68 -20.00 -11.54
C MET A 1 -8.43 -20.07 -10.64
N VAL A 2 -7.22 -20.00 -11.21
CA VAL A 2 -5.94 -19.96 -10.47
C VAL A 2 -5.23 -18.62 -10.69
N ILE A 3 -5.45 -18.02 -11.86
CA ILE A 3 -4.86 -16.74 -12.27
C ILE A 3 -5.30 -15.60 -11.33
N GLU A 4 -6.60 -15.49 -11.00
CA GLU A 4 -7.12 -14.39 -10.16
C GLU A 4 -6.62 -14.42 -8.70
N LEU A 5 -6.39 -15.61 -8.14
CA LEU A 5 -5.85 -15.75 -6.77
C LEU A 5 -4.37 -15.38 -6.70
N GLN A 6 -3.59 -15.66 -7.75
CA GLN A 6 -2.20 -15.22 -7.85
C GLN A 6 -2.14 -13.69 -7.91
N THR A 7 -2.98 -13.06 -8.73
CA THR A 7 -3.04 -11.60 -8.85
C THR A 7 -3.36 -10.91 -7.52
N MET A 8 -4.32 -11.44 -6.74
CA MET A 8 -4.67 -10.86 -5.44
C MET A 8 -3.52 -10.97 -4.44
N ASN A 9 -2.85 -12.13 -4.39
CA ASN A 9 -1.72 -12.35 -3.48
C ASN A 9 -0.52 -11.47 -3.87
N ASP A 10 -0.27 -11.28 -5.16
CA ASP A 10 0.77 -10.37 -5.66
C ASP A 10 0.48 -8.90 -5.31
N ALA A 11 -0.79 -8.48 -5.37
CA ALA A 11 -1.21 -7.13 -4.95
C ALA A 11 -0.96 -6.90 -3.46
N ILE A 12 -1.39 -7.85 -2.60
CA ILE A 12 -1.17 -7.78 -1.15
C ILE A 12 0.33 -7.72 -0.82
N ASN A 13 1.14 -8.56 -1.49
CA ASN A 13 2.60 -8.54 -1.33
C ASN A 13 3.20 -7.19 -1.70
N GLN A 14 2.74 -6.56 -2.78
CA GLN A 14 3.18 -5.22 -3.18
C GLN A 14 2.83 -4.16 -2.13
N ILE A 15 1.62 -4.17 -1.58
CA ILE A 15 1.22 -3.26 -0.49
C ILE A 15 2.14 -3.44 0.72
N CYS A 16 2.42 -4.68 1.13
CA CYS A 16 3.35 -4.97 2.23
C CYS A 16 4.77 -4.46 1.95
N LEU A 17 5.25 -4.58 0.71
CA LEU A 17 6.56 -4.11 0.29
C LEU A 17 6.64 -2.56 0.29
N LEU A 18 5.59 -1.89 -0.14
CA LEU A 18 5.47 -0.42 -0.09
C LEU A 18 5.43 0.09 1.35
N LYS A 19 4.63 -0.54 2.23
CA LYS A 19 4.62 -0.25 3.67
C LYS A 19 6.00 -0.43 4.31
N THR A 20 6.69 -1.51 3.98
CA THR A 20 8.07 -1.75 4.44
C THR A 20 9.03 -0.68 3.94
N THR A 21 8.86 -0.24 2.69
CA THR A 21 9.66 0.84 2.10
C THR A 21 9.42 2.17 2.80
N MET A 22 8.17 2.48 3.15
CA MET A 22 7.84 3.63 4.00
C MET A 22 8.51 3.51 5.37
N ALA A 23 8.39 2.39 6.07
CA ALA A 23 9.04 2.21 7.36
C ALA A 23 10.57 2.44 7.27
N LYS A 24 11.23 1.90 6.24
CA LYS A 24 12.67 2.13 5.98
C LYS A 24 13.01 3.59 5.69
N ARG A 25 12.07 4.36 5.16
CA ARG A 25 12.20 5.80 4.91
C ARG A 25 11.85 6.65 6.14
N GLY A 26 11.60 6.02 7.29
CA GLY A 26 11.33 6.71 8.55
C GLY A 26 9.89 7.23 8.66
N TYR A 27 8.94 6.54 8.03
CA TYR A 27 7.52 6.73 8.34
C TYR A 27 7.12 5.87 9.55
N THR A 28 6.29 6.43 10.42
CA THR A 28 5.74 5.68 11.55
C THR A 28 4.58 4.79 11.08
N GLU A 29 4.27 3.76 11.88
CA GLU A 29 3.12 2.90 11.62
C GLU A 29 1.80 3.70 11.60
N GLU A 30 1.68 4.76 12.40
CA GLU A 30 0.52 5.65 12.40
C GLU A 30 0.39 6.48 11.11
N GLU A 31 1.52 6.98 10.58
CA GLU A 31 1.53 7.70 9.30
C GLU A 31 1.09 6.76 8.17
N VAL A 32 1.68 5.57 8.11
CA VAL A 32 1.33 4.54 7.13
C VAL A 32 -0.13 4.12 7.27
N ALA A 33 -0.61 3.91 8.50
CA ALA A 33 -2.01 3.58 8.76
C ALA A 33 -2.95 4.68 8.26
N SER A 34 -2.61 5.95 8.52
CA SER A 34 -3.39 7.11 8.06
C SER A 34 -3.45 7.19 6.53
N PHE A 35 -2.34 6.93 5.83
CA PHE A 35 -2.33 6.88 4.37
C PHE A 35 -3.21 5.76 3.83
N THR A 36 -3.14 4.57 4.44
CA THR A 36 -3.98 3.45 4.01
C THR A 36 -5.45 3.70 4.31
N HIS A 37 -5.78 4.30 5.47
CA HIS A 37 -7.15 4.61 5.87
C HIS A 37 -7.87 5.52 4.87
N ASN A 38 -7.16 6.44 4.22
CA ASN A 38 -7.76 7.31 3.20
C ASN A 38 -8.25 6.55 1.96
N ILE A 39 -7.66 5.40 1.65
CA ILE A 39 -8.00 4.62 0.45
C ILE A 39 -8.96 3.47 0.81
N ILE A 40 -8.65 2.72 1.85
CA ILE A 40 -9.40 1.51 2.20
C ILE A 40 -10.34 1.68 3.40
N GLY A 41 -10.36 2.87 4.00
CA GLY A 41 -11.16 3.15 5.18
C GLY A 41 -10.76 2.25 6.36
N HIS A 42 -11.77 1.65 6.99
CA HIS A 42 -11.58 0.73 8.12
C HIS A 42 -11.34 -0.73 7.70
N LYS A 43 -11.24 -1.02 6.39
CA LYS A 43 -11.03 -2.39 5.92
C LYS A 43 -9.62 -2.88 6.22
N SER A 44 -9.50 -4.17 6.52
CA SER A 44 -8.21 -4.86 6.58
C SER A 44 -7.70 -5.13 5.16
N ILE A 45 -6.39 -5.30 4.98
CA ILE A 45 -5.81 -5.64 3.67
C ILE A 45 -6.41 -6.96 3.13
N ASP A 46 -6.70 -7.91 4.01
CA ASP A 46 -7.31 -9.20 3.66
C ASP A 46 -8.78 -9.09 3.20
N GLU A 47 -9.43 -7.94 3.45
CA GLU A 47 -10.82 -7.65 3.07
C GLU A 47 -10.92 -6.84 1.76
N LEU A 48 -9.77 -6.49 1.16
CA LEU A 48 -9.73 -5.71 -0.07
C LEU A 48 -10.03 -6.58 -1.28
N ASN A 49 -10.78 -5.98 -2.22
CA ASN A 49 -10.83 -6.52 -3.56
C ASN A 49 -9.62 -6.06 -4.38
N ILE A 50 -9.41 -6.70 -5.54
CA ILE A 50 -8.24 -6.42 -6.38
C ILE A 50 -8.15 -4.95 -6.84
N HIS A 51 -9.28 -4.27 -7.10
CA HIS A 51 -9.27 -2.85 -7.49
C HIS A 51 -8.88 -1.94 -6.32
N GLU A 52 -9.36 -2.24 -5.11
CA GLU A 52 -8.96 -1.52 -3.90
C GLU A 52 -7.47 -1.71 -3.59
N CYS A 53 -6.94 -2.90 -3.85
CA CYS A 53 -5.51 -3.15 -3.76
C CYS A 53 -4.72 -2.32 -4.78
N ASP A 54 -5.14 -2.31 -6.05
CA ASP A 54 -4.46 -1.55 -7.11
C ASP A 54 -4.49 -0.03 -6.84
N ASP A 55 -5.63 0.49 -6.37
CA ASP A 55 -5.78 1.89 -5.96
C ASP A 55 -4.83 2.24 -4.82
N LEU A 56 -4.73 1.36 -3.81
CA LEU A 56 -3.83 1.56 -2.68
C LEU A 56 -2.36 1.49 -3.10
N ILE A 57 -1.99 0.56 -3.99
CA ILE A 57 -0.64 0.45 -4.55
C ILE A 57 -0.29 1.73 -5.29
N CYS A 58 -1.16 2.20 -6.20
CA CYS A 58 -0.93 3.43 -6.96
C CYS A 58 -0.79 4.64 -6.04
N TYR A 59 -1.65 4.77 -5.03
CA TYR A 59 -1.58 5.87 -4.08
C TYR A 59 -0.27 5.88 -3.29
N LEU A 60 0.12 4.72 -2.73
CA LEU A 60 1.36 4.59 -1.96
C LEU A 60 2.60 4.82 -2.82
N ASP A 61 2.61 4.33 -4.06
CA ASP A 61 3.73 4.51 -4.99
C ASP A 61 3.89 5.97 -5.45
N ILE A 62 2.78 6.64 -5.77
CA ILE A 62 2.77 8.08 -6.06
C ILE A 62 3.27 8.85 -4.84
N TYR A 63 2.73 8.56 -3.66
CA TYR A 63 3.14 9.25 -2.44
C TYR A 63 4.65 9.08 -2.18
N LEU A 64 5.16 7.84 -2.30
CA LEU A 64 6.60 7.54 -2.21
C LEU A 64 7.44 8.21 -3.30
N SER A 65 6.88 8.47 -4.49
CA SER A 65 7.57 9.13 -5.60
C SER A 65 7.64 10.65 -5.46
N PHE A 66 6.61 11.26 -4.87
CA PHE A 66 6.53 12.70 -4.64
C PHE A 66 7.07 13.14 -3.27
N ASP A 67 7.29 12.21 -2.35
CA ASP A 67 7.71 12.57 -1.01
C ASP A 67 9.11 13.20 -0.99
N LYS A 68 9.21 14.32 -0.26
CA LYS A 68 10.42 15.13 -0.19
C LYS A 68 11.47 14.56 0.77
N LYS A 69 11.17 13.55 1.61
CA LYS A 69 12.21 12.85 2.41
C LYS A 69 13.20 12.09 1.51
N LEU A 70 12.88 11.88 0.23
CA LEU A 70 13.79 11.31 -0.77
C LEU A 70 14.89 12.26 -1.25
N ARG A 71 14.77 13.58 -0.97
CA ARG A 71 15.71 14.62 -1.42
C ARG A 71 16.57 15.22 -0.30
N ALA A 72 16.48 14.70 0.93
CA ALA A 72 17.26 15.19 2.07
C ALA A 72 18.55 14.40 2.24
#